data_AF-A0A081KB87-F1
#
_entry.id   AF-A0A081KB87-F1
#
_cell.length_a   1.000
_cell.length_b   1.000
_cell.length_c   1.000
_cell.angle_alpha   90.00
_cell.angle_beta   90.00
_cell.angle_gamma   90.00
#
_symmetry.space_group_name_H-M   'P 1'
#
loop_
_entity.id
_entity.type
_entity.pdbx_description
1 polymer ?
#
loop_
_entity_poly.entity_id
_entity_poly.type
_entity_poly.pdbx_seq_one_letter_code
_entity_poly.pdbx_strand_id
1 'polypeptide(L)'
;MKSIFLETVKENYYYELETRNSIFGRLQLNLAVYTVFFAVIAYMVRVVDYKSDTALILLFYFFTLFCLYLVSISSFFSYKTLTRMEYKLIPSADRLNEKYKSFAEYEKEMVQYNKDHNQNFPVPCREDKMSEYLLNSYSICATHNSDINEKRRQWNQKALVFLVLSSIPLAIAASIFAICDLDASSPRKEFAIQNVSQNSKLNEINKTLLEIGKKIEPSQYIEESIMCDEENVKVPPPPPVSPSTKGESVYSTEDIDSQDVVIPNEDGGNDS
;
A
#
# COMPACT_ATOMS: atom_id res chain seq x y z
N MET A 1 -40.89 26.02 -8.21
CA MET A 1 -40.91 24.55 -8.38
C MET A 1 -39.92 24.09 -9.44
N LYS A 2 -39.95 24.62 -10.69
CA LYS A 2 -38.95 24.30 -11.74
C LYS A 2 -37.49 24.56 -11.31
N SER A 3 -37.22 25.65 -10.61
CA SER A 3 -35.89 26.00 -10.11
C SER A 3 -35.32 24.99 -9.11
N ILE A 4 -36.14 24.55 -8.15
CA ILE A 4 -35.76 23.54 -7.14
C ILE A 4 -35.41 22.22 -7.83
N PHE A 5 -36.25 21.78 -8.76
CA PHE A 5 -36.02 20.53 -9.48
C PHE A 5 -34.73 20.57 -10.31
N LEU A 6 -34.47 21.68 -11.01
CA LEU A 6 -33.22 21.87 -11.76
C LEU A 6 -32.00 21.80 -10.84
N GLU A 7 -32.06 22.45 -9.67
CA GLU A 7 -30.95 22.43 -8.71
C GLU A 7 -30.70 21.00 -8.19
N THR A 8 -31.74 20.24 -7.84
CA THR A 8 -31.60 18.84 -7.41
C THR A 8 -30.97 17.96 -8.49
N VAL A 9 -31.36 18.11 -9.76
CA VAL A 9 -30.80 17.31 -10.87
C VAL A 9 -29.34 17.70 -11.14
N LYS A 10 -29.01 18.99 -11.03
CA LYS A 10 -27.65 19.50 -11.12
C LYS A 10 -26.77 18.99 -9.98
N GLU A 11 -27.25 19.02 -8.73
CA GLU A 11 -26.57 18.45 -7.56
C GLU A 11 -26.29 16.96 -7.78
N ASN A 12 -27.29 16.20 -8.26
CA ASN A 12 -27.11 14.79 -8.57
C ASN A 12 -26.03 14.57 -9.64
N TYR A 13 -25.99 15.40 -10.69
CA TYR A 13 -24.92 15.34 -11.68
C TYR A 13 -23.53 15.56 -11.06
N TYR A 14 -23.37 16.57 -10.22
CA TYR A 14 -22.09 16.82 -9.54
C TYR A 14 -21.72 15.71 -8.57
N TYR A 15 -22.70 15.13 -7.87
CA TYR A 15 -22.50 13.97 -7.02
C TYR A 15 -21.94 12.76 -7.80
N GLU A 16 -22.43 12.52 -9.02
CA GLU A 16 -21.91 11.44 -9.87
C GLU A 16 -20.47 11.70 -10.35
N LEU A 17 -20.11 12.96 -10.59
CA LEU A 17 -18.72 13.35 -10.89
C LEU A 17 -17.80 13.20 -9.67
N GLU A 18 -18.28 13.50 -8.47
CA GLU A 18 -17.50 13.34 -7.24
C GLU A 18 -17.33 11.87 -6.87
N THR A 19 -18.38 11.08 -7.05
CA THR A 19 -18.35 9.62 -6.86
C THR A 19 -17.26 8.95 -7.69
N ARG A 20 -17.05 9.44 -8.93
CA ARG A 20 -15.92 9.01 -9.77
C ARG A 20 -14.59 9.19 -9.05
N ASN A 21 -14.33 10.37 -8.50
CA ASN A 21 -13.07 10.67 -7.81
C ASN A 21 -12.89 9.78 -6.58
N SER A 22 -13.97 9.56 -5.82
CA SER A 22 -13.95 8.64 -4.67
C SER A 22 -13.58 7.20 -5.07
N ILE A 23 -14.12 6.71 -6.20
CA ILE A 23 -13.78 5.38 -6.72
C ILE A 23 -12.29 5.30 -7.10
N PHE A 24 -11.74 6.32 -7.75
CA PHE A 24 -10.31 6.38 -8.07
C PHE A 24 -9.44 6.36 -6.82
N GLY A 25 -9.80 7.11 -5.78
CA GLY A 25 -9.09 7.10 -4.50
C GLY A 25 -9.05 5.71 -3.86
N ARG A 26 -10.18 4.98 -3.87
CA ARG A 26 -10.25 3.60 -3.36
C ARG A 26 -9.39 2.63 -4.18
N LEU A 27 -9.31 2.85 -5.49
CA LEU A 27 -8.51 2.01 -6.36
C LEU A 27 -7.00 2.21 -6.16
N GLN A 28 -6.55 3.44 -5.89
CA GLN A 28 -5.15 3.72 -5.55
C GLN A 28 -4.70 2.92 -4.32
N LEU A 29 -5.57 2.79 -3.32
CA LEU A 29 -5.33 1.95 -2.15
C LEU A 29 -5.14 0.48 -2.54
N ASN A 30 -5.97 -0.06 -3.43
CA ASN A 30 -5.80 -1.43 -3.93
C ASN A 30 -4.45 -1.63 -4.64
N LEU A 31 -4.02 -0.66 -5.46
CA LEU A 31 -2.71 -0.70 -6.15
C LEU A 31 -1.53 -0.70 -5.17
N ALA A 32 -1.62 0.09 -4.10
CA ALA A 32 -0.61 0.09 -3.03
C ALA A 32 -0.52 -1.29 -2.37
N VAL A 33 -1.67 -1.91 -2.05
CA VAL A 33 -1.72 -3.25 -1.46
C VAL A 33 -1.12 -4.31 -2.41
N TYR A 34 -1.40 -4.26 -3.72
CA TYR A 34 -0.77 -5.18 -4.67
C TYR A 34 0.76 -5.08 -4.64
N THR A 35 1.29 -3.86 -4.56
CA THR A 35 2.74 -3.63 -4.50
C THR A 35 3.36 -4.29 -3.27
N VAL A 36 2.69 -4.17 -2.11
CA VAL A 36 3.12 -4.85 -0.87
C VAL A 36 3.07 -6.37 -1.03
N PHE A 37 2.00 -6.92 -1.61
CA PHE A 37 1.89 -8.37 -1.86
C PHE A 37 3.03 -8.86 -2.75
N PHE A 38 3.31 -8.18 -3.86
CA PHE A 38 4.40 -8.55 -4.75
C PHE A 38 5.77 -8.44 -4.06
N ALA A 39 6.00 -7.41 -3.26
CA ALA A 39 7.25 -7.25 -2.51
C ALA A 39 7.46 -8.40 -1.49
N VAL A 40 6.42 -8.75 -0.72
CA VAL A 40 6.47 -9.85 0.25
C VAL A 40 6.72 -11.19 -0.44
N ILE A 41 5.99 -11.48 -1.53
CA ILE A 41 6.17 -12.71 -2.29
C ILE A 41 7.57 -12.78 -2.91
N ALA A 42 8.05 -11.69 -3.51
CA ALA A 42 9.39 -11.63 -4.09
C ALA A 42 10.48 -11.85 -3.03
N TYR A 43 10.32 -11.27 -1.83
CA TYR A 43 11.20 -11.52 -0.70
C TYR A 43 11.22 -13.00 -0.31
N MET A 44 10.04 -13.59 -0.06
CA MET A 44 9.95 -15.00 0.38
C MET A 44 10.58 -15.92 -0.66
N VAL A 45 10.25 -15.76 -1.95
CA VAL A 45 10.79 -16.58 -3.06
C VAL A 45 12.31 -16.45 -3.17
N ARG A 46 12.86 -15.24 -2.98
CA ARG A 46 14.30 -14.99 -3.05
C ARG A 46 15.07 -15.71 -1.95
N VAL A 47 14.49 -15.86 -0.77
CA VAL A 47 15.19 -16.31 0.45
C VAL A 47 14.86 -17.77 0.81
N VAL A 48 14.07 -18.49 0.00
CA VAL A 48 13.77 -19.91 0.21
C VAL A 48 15.05 -20.75 0.28
N ASP A 49 15.17 -21.56 1.33
CA ASP A 49 16.19 -22.61 1.45
C ASP A 49 15.75 -23.90 0.75
N TYR A 50 16.32 -24.14 -0.43
CA TYR A 50 16.06 -25.34 -1.22
C TYR A 50 16.65 -26.64 -0.65
N LYS A 51 17.42 -26.57 0.44
CA LYS A 51 17.94 -27.76 1.15
C LYS A 51 16.95 -28.34 2.16
N SER A 52 15.84 -27.64 2.43
CA SER A 52 14.78 -28.10 3.32
C SER A 52 13.98 -29.27 2.72
N ASP A 53 13.04 -29.81 3.49
CA ASP A 53 12.14 -30.87 3.04
C ASP A 53 11.41 -30.44 1.76
N THR A 54 11.53 -31.25 0.72
CA THR A 54 10.91 -31.03 -0.59
C THR A 54 9.38 -30.90 -0.48
N ALA A 55 8.75 -31.63 0.45
CA ALA A 55 7.31 -31.54 0.66
C ALA A 55 6.87 -30.14 1.15
N LEU A 56 7.64 -29.55 2.07
CA LEU A 56 7.36 -28.21 2.61
C LEU A 56 7.56 -27.13 1.55
N ILE A 57 8.60 -27.27 0.73
CA ILE A 57 8.87 -26.35 -0.39
C ILE A 57 7.74 -26.40 -1.41
N LEU A 58 7.26 -27.59 -1.80
CA LEU A 58 6.14 -27.74 -2.72
C LEU A 58 4.85 -27.13 -2.14
N LEU A 59 4.58 -27.34 -0.85
CA LEU A 59 3.42 -26.77 -0.18
C LEU A 59 3.48 -25.23 -0.14
N PHE A 60 4.66 -24.67 0.16
CA PHE A 60 4.89 -23.21 0.12
C PHE A 60 4.62 -22.63 -1.27
N TYR A 61 5.15 -23.24 -2.33
CA TYR A 61 4.89 -22.76 -3.70
C TYR A 61 3.44 -22.94 -4.13
N PHE A 62 2.77 -24.00 -3.71
CA PHE A 62 1.34 -24.19 -3.98
C PHE A 62 0.50 -23.03 -3.45
N PHE A 63 0.67 -22.67 -2.16
CA PHE A 63 -0.05 -21.53 -1.58
C PHE A 63 0.38 -20.18 -2.17
N THR A 64 1.67 -20.01 -2.50
CA THR A 64 2.17 -18.79 -3.14
C THR A 64 1.57 -18.59 -4.54
N LEU A 65 1.54 -19.65 -5.36
CA LEU A 65 0.91 -19.62 -6.69
C LEU A 65 -0.59 -19.41 -6.61
N PHE A 66 -1.26 -20.05 -5.64
CA PHE A 66 -2.69 -19.85 -5.42
C PHE A 66 -2.99 -18.40 -4.99
N CYS A 67 -2.15 -17.79 -4.15
CA CYS A 67 -2.23 -16.37 -3.82
C CYS A 67 -2.06 -15.50 -5.07
N LEU A 68 -1.01 -15.74 -5.88
CA LEU A 68 -0.76 -15.00 -7.12
C LEU A 68 -1.93 -15.10 -8.11
N TYR A 69 -2.57 -16.26 -8.20
CA TYR A 69 -3.76 -16.47 -9.01
C TYR A 69 -4.92 -15.57 -8.55
N LEU A 70 -5.22 -15.54 -7.24
CA LEU A 70 -6.27 -14.68 -6.69
C LEU A 70 -5.94 -13.18 -6.83
N VAL A 71 -4.68 -12.79 -6.61
CA VAL A 71 -4.21 -11.41 -6.83
C VAL A 71 -4.35 -11.02 -8.30
N SER A 72 -4.10 -11.94 -9.24
CA SER A 72 -4.27 -11.70 -10.67
C SER A 72 -5.74 -11.49 -11.05
N ILE A 73 -6.65 -12.29 -10.49
CA ILE A 73 -8.10 -12.08 -10.66
C ILE A 73 -8.52 -10.72 -10.09
N SER A 74 -8.07 -10.38 -8.89
CA SER A 74 -8.33 -9.08 -8.28
C SER A 74 -7.83 -7.93 -9.17
N SER A 75 -6.60 -8.04 -9.67
CA SER A 75 -5.96 -7.07 -10.56
C SER A 75 -6.74 -6.90 -11.87
N PHE A 76 -7.27 -7.98 -12.45
CA PHE A 76 -8.12 -7.92 -13.63
C PHE A 76 -9.40 -7.11 -13.39
N PHE A 77 -10.07 -7.28 -12.25
CA PHE A 77 -11.25 -6.47 -11.90
C PHE A 77 -10.89 -5.01 -11.61
N SER A 78 -9.75 -4.76 -10.95
CA SER A 78 -9.21 -3.42 -10.76
C SER A 78 -8.94 -2.70 -12.09
N TYR A 79 -8.34 -3.41 -13.05
CA TYR A 79 -8.13 -2.90 -14.41
C TYR A 79 -9.45 -2.61 -15.13
N LYS A 80 -10.46 -3.47 -14.99
CA LYS A 80 -11.81 -3.22 -15.53
C LYS A 80 -12.46 -1.97 -14.95
N THR A 81 -12.24 -1.68 -13.67
CA THR A 81 -12.73 -0.44 -13.03
C THR A 81 -12.12 0.82 -13.67
N LEU A 82 -10.84 0.77 -14.04
CA LEU A 82 -10.14 1.88 -14.70
C LEU A 82 -10.57 2.09 -16.15
N THR A 83 -10.78 1.00 -16.88
CA THR A 83 -10.82 1.04 -18.35
C THR A 83 -12.25 1.18 -18.89
N ARG A 84 -12.40 1.81 -20.06
CA ARG A 84 -13.59 1.75 -20.95
C ARG A 84 -14.90 2.41 -20.46
N MET A 85 -14.87 3.49 -19.69
CA MET A 85 -16.11 4.22 -19.38
C MET A 85 -15.94 5.72 -19.54
N GLU A 86 -16.48 6.23 -20.64
CA GLU A 86 -16.53 7.64 -21.00
C GLU A 86 -17.67 8.34 -20.25
N TYR A 87 -17.32 9.38 -19.49
CA TYR A 87 -18.29 10.20 -18.78
C TYR A 87 -18.91 11.18 -19.76
N LYS A 88 -20.21 11.39 -19.61
CA LYS A 88 -20.88 12.50 -20.27
C LYS A 88 -20.69 13.76 -19.43
N LEU A 89 -20.21 14.80 -20.10
CA LEU A 89 -20.05 16.13 -19.55
C LEU A 89 -21.13 17.04 -20.14
N ILE A 90 -21.52 18.03 -19.34
CA ILE A 90 -22.37 19.12 -19.81
C ILE A 90 -21.63 19.88 -20.93
N PRO A 91 -22.36 20.42 -21.93
CA PRO A 91 -21.76 21.27 -22.96
C PRO A 91 -20.92 22.40 -22.36
N SER A 92 -19.87 22.81 -23.08
CA SER A 92 -19.03 23.93 -22.65
C SER A 92 -19.83 25.23 -22.54
N ALA A 93 -19.33 26.17 -21.74
CA ALA A 93 -19.95 27.48 -21.57
C ALA A 93 -20.18 28.19 -22.91
N ASP A 94 -19.26 28.06 -23.86
CA ASP A 94 -19.39 28.62 -25.21
C ASP A 94 -20.61 28.05 -25.94
N ARG A 95 -20.76 26.71 -25.94
CA ARG A 95 -21.92 26.05 -26.54
C ARG A 95 -23.23 26.39 -25.84
N LEU A 96 -23.20 26.56 -24.52
CA LEU A 96 -24.38 27.01 -23.77
C LEU A 96 -24.76 28.44 -24.16
N ASN A 97 -23.78 29.33 -24.35
CA ASN A 97 -23.99 30.71 -24.80
C ASN A 97 -24.51 30.77 -26.24
N GLU A 98 -23.94 29.98 -27.16
CA GLU A 98 -24.46 29.82 -28.52
C GLU A 98 -25.91 29.34 -28.51
N LYS A 99 -26.23 28.37 -27.66
CA LYS A 99 -27.60 27.86 -27.53
C LYS A 99 -28.54 28.93 -26.98
N TYR A 100 -28.11 29.70 -25.98
CA TYR A 100 -28.88 30.80 -25.43
C TYR A 100 -29.16 31.89 -26.47
N LYS A 101 -28.16 32.26 -27.29
CA LYS A 101 -28.33 33.19 -28.42
C LYS A 101 -29.33 32.65 -29.45
N SER A 102 -29.25 31.35 -29.79
CA SER A 102 -30.20 30.74 -30.73
C SER A 102 -31.66 30.80 -30.24
N PHE A 103 -31.88 30.68 -28.92
CA PHE A 103 -33.22 30.86 -28.34
C PHE A 103 -33.67 32.32 -28.37
N ALA A 104 -32.76 33.28 -28.18
CA ALA A 104 -33.07 34.70 -28.31
C ALA A 104 -33.41 35.10 -29.76
N GLU A 105 -32.74 34.51 -30.74
CA GLU A 105 -33.05 34.70 -32.16
C GLU A 105 -34.43 34.14 -32.51
N TYR A 106 -34.70 32.90 -32.10
CA TYR A 106 -36.01 32.27 -32.29
C TYR A 106 -37.17 33.05 -31.66
N GLU A 107 -36.97 33.61 -30.45
CA GLU A 107 -37.94 34.49 -29.80
C GLU A 107 -38.26 35.72 -30.66
N LYS A 108 -37.22 36.39 -31.19
CA LYS A 108 -37.38 37.54 -32.09
C LYS A 108 -38.11 37.18 -33.39
N GLU A 109 -37.74 36.06 -34.00
CA GLU A 109 -38.38 35.55 -35.22
C GLU A 109 -39.87 35.28 -35.02
N MET A 110 -40.26 34.68 -33.89
CA MET A 110 -41.66 34.41 -33.56
C MET A 110 -42.48 35.68 -33.33
N VAL A 111 -41.90 36.69 -32.64
CA VAL A 111 -42.54 38.00 -32.47
C VAL A 111 -42.76 38.67 -33.83
N GLN A 112 -41.75 38.65 -34.69
CA GLN A 112 -41.81 39.25 -36.02
C GLN A 112 -42.83 38.52 -36.91
N TYR A 113 -42.84 37.19 -36.89
CA TYR A 113 -43.80 36.37 -37.63
C TYR A 113 -45.25 36.67 -37.24
N ASN A 114 -45.54 36.76 -35.94
CA ASN A 114 -46.86 37.13 -35.43
C ASN A 114 -47.31 38.51 -35.94
N LYS A 115 -46.38 39.47 -35.95
CA LYS A 115 -46.63 40.83 -36.46
C LYS A 115 -46.92 40.84 -37.97
N ASP A 116 -46.13 40.11 -38.75
CA ASP A 116 -46.22 40.13 -40.21
C ASP A 116 -47.46 39.38 -40.73
N HIS A 117 -47.92 38.35 -40.00
CA HIS A 117 -49.05 37.51 -40.41
C HIS A 117 -50.33 37.77 -39.60
N ASN A 118 -50.31 38.78 -38.73
CA ASN A 118 -51.42 39.15 -37.83
C ASN A 118 -51.93 37.94 -37.00
N GLN A 119 -51.00 37.11 -36.54
CA GLN A 119 -51.24 35.92 -35.71
C GLN A 119 -50.90 36.22 -34.25
N ASN A 120 -51.40 35.39 -33.33
CA ASN A 120 -51.12 35.49 -31.88
C ASN A 120 -50.60 34.16 -31.32
N PHE A 121 -49.59 33.57 -31.97
CA PHE A 121 -48.95 32.38 -31.42
C PHE A 121 -48.20 32.72 -30.13
N PRO A 122 -48.20 31.82 -29.12
CA PRO A 122 -47.45 32.05 -27.88
C PRO A 122 -45.95 32.07 -28.18
N VAL A 123 -45.29 33.17 -27.82
CA VAL A 123 -43.84 33.30 -27.94
C VAL A 123 -43.19 32.62 -26.73
N PRO A 124 -42.32 31.62 -26.93
CA PRO A 124 -41.70 30.93 -25.81
C PRO A 124 -40.63 31.81 -25.15
N CYS A 125 -40.68 31.87 -23.82
CA CYS A 125 -39.68 32.54 -23.01
C CYS A 125 -38.32 31.84 -23.16
N ARG A 126 -37.29 32.62 -23.52
CA ARG A 126 -35.92 32.13 -23.70
C ARG A 126 -35.36 31.48 -22.44
N GLU A 127 -35.58 32.08 -21.28
CA GLU A 127 -35.10 31.58 -19.98
C GLU A 127 -35.72 30.23 -19.64
N ASP A 128 -37.00 30.04 -19.95
CA ASP A 128 -37.69 28.76 -19.77
C ASP A 128 -37.10 27.68 -20.70
N LYS A 129 -36.85 28.01 -21.98
CA LYS A 129 -36.25 27.07 -22.94
C LYS A 129 -34.82 26.70 -22.59
N MET A 130 -34.05 27.66 -22.09
CA MET A 130 -32.70 27.37 -21.60
C MET A 130 -32.74 26.48 -20.35
N SER A 131 -33.64 26.75 -19.42
CA SER A 131 -33.82 25.93 -18.21
C SER A 131 -34.22 24.50 -18.55
N GLU A 132 -35.13 24.32 -19.51
CA GLU A 132 -35.54 23.00 -20.04
C GLU A 132 -34.37 22.25 -20.69
N TYR A 133 -33.58 22.96 -21.51
CA TYR A 133 -32.39 22.39 -22.15
C TYR A 133 -31.32 21.95 -21.13
N LEU A 134 -31.04 22.79 -20.13
CA LEU A 134 -30.10 22.46 -19.06
C LEU A 134 -30.60 21.28 -18.23
N LEU A 135 -31.87 21.28 -17.84
CA LEU A 135 -32.48 20.19 -17.08
C LEU A 135 -32.32 18.85 -17.81
N ASN A 136 -32.65 18.83 -19.10
CA ASN A 136 -32.49 17.63 -19.93
C ASN A 136 -31.02 17.21 -20.04
N SER A 137 -30.11 18.17 -20.23
CA SER A 137 -28.67 17.89 -20.32
C SER A 137 -28.12 17.29 -19.03
N TYR A 138 -28.45 17.86 -17.87
CA TYR A 138 -28.07 17.32 -16.56
C TYR A 138 -28.67 15.94 -16.32
N SER A 139 -29.95 15.73 -16.64
CA SER A 139 -30.59 14.43 -16.45
C SER A 139 -29.92 13.34 -17.28
N ILE A 140 -29.69 13.58 -18.58
CA ILE A 140 -29.01 12.62 -19.47
C ILE A 140 -27.59 12.32 -18.98
N CYS A 141 -26.85 13.34 -18.57
CA CYS A 141 -25.47 13.15 -18.09
C CYS A 141 -25.45 12.40 -16.76
N ALA A 142 -26.31 12.77 -15.81
CA ALA A 142 -26.39 12.14 -14.49
C ALA A 142 -26.75 10.65 -14.61
N THR A 143 -27.81 10.30 -15.37
CA THR A 143 -28.21 8.90 -15.55
C THR A 143 -27.10 8.07 -16.20
N HIS A 144 -26.50 8.57 -17.28
CA HIS A 144 -25.41 7.85 -17.96
C HIS A 144 -24.19 7.65 -17.04
N ASN A 145 -23.82 8.68 -16.26
CA ASN A 145 -22.69 8.61 -15.35
C ASN A 145 -22.98 7.69 -14.15
N SER A 146 -24.23 7.66 -13.66
CA SER A 146 -24.67 6.78 -12.58
C SER A 146 -24.56 5.30 -12.98
N ASP A 147 -25.01 4.94 -14.19
CA ASP A 147 -24.88 3.58 -14.72
C ASP A 147 -23.41 3.12 -14.82
N ILE A 148 -22.52 4.06 -15.16
CA ILE A 148 -21.07 3.83 -15.21
C ILE A 148 -20.51 3.63 -13.79
N ASN A 149 -20.87 4.52 -12.86
CA ASN A 149 -20.43 4.47 -11.47
C ASN A 149 -20.87 3.17 -10.79
N GLU A 150 -22.09 2.70 -11.06
CA GLU A 150 -22.61 1.44 -10.56
C GLU A 150 -21.73 0.26 -11.00
N LYS A 151 -21.42 0.17 -12.30
CA LYS A 151 -20.55 -0.90 -12.83
C LYS A 151 -19.15 -0.84 -12.24
N ARG A 152 -18.56 0.35 -12.12
CA ARG A 152 -17.27 0.55 -11.44
C ARG A 152 -17.31 0.07 -10.01
N ARG A 153 -18.35 0.43 -9.27
CA ARG A 153 -18.51 0.04 -7.87
C ARG A 153 -18.55 -1.48 -7.73
N GLN A 154 -19.31 -2.16 -8.59
CA GLN A 154 -19.41 -3.62 -8.59
C GLN A 154 -18.06 -4.30 -8.90
N TRP A 155 -17.33 -3.81 -9.91
CA TRP A 155 -15.99 -4.37 -10.21
C TRP A 155 -14.98 -4.08 -9.12
N ASN A 156 -14.99 -2.88 -8.53
CA ASN A 156 -14.12 -2.54 -7.42
C ASN A 156 -14.41 -3.41 -6.18
N GLN A 157 -15.68 -3.67 -5.89
CA GLN A 157 -16.06 -4.58 -4.80
C GLN A 157 -15.57 -6.01 -5.05
N LYS A 158 -15.72 -6.53 -6.28
CA LYS A 158 -15.18 -7.84 -6.66
C LYS A 158 -13.66 -7.88 -6.50
N ALA A 159 -12.96 -6.86 -6.97
CA ALA A 159 -11.51 -6.76 -6.82
C ALA A 159 -11.10 -6.82 -5.34
N LEU A 160 -11.76 -6.06 -4.48
CA LEU A 160 -11.49 -6.05 -3.04
C LEU A 160 -11.76 -7.42 -2.39
N VAL A 161 -12.86 -8.09 -2.74
CA VAL A 161 -13.18 -9.43 -2.22
C VAL A 161 -12.07 -10.43 -2.58
N PHE A 162 -11.63 -10.47 -3.84
CA PHE A 162 -10.53 -11.36 -4.24
C PHE A 162 -9.19 -10.98 -3.59
N LEU A 163 -8.95 -9.69 -3.36
CA LEU A 163 -7.75 -9.21 -2.66
C LEU A 163 -7.74 -9.68 -1.19
N VAL A 164 -8.85 -9.49 -0.48
CA VAL A 164 -9.00 -9.98 0.90
C VAL A 164 -8.88 -11.50 0.95
N LEU A 165 -9.52 -12.22 0.02
CA LEU A 165 -9.42 -13.68 -0.07
C LEU A 165 -7.99 -14.16 -0.32
N SER A 166 -7.19 -13.40 -1.09
CA SER A 166 -5.78 -13.72 -1.36
C SER A 166 -4.86 -13.58 -0.15
N SER A 167 -5.30 -12.86 0.90
CA SER A 167 -4.53 -12.74 2.14
C SER A 167 -4.45 -14.07 2.92
N ILE A 168 -5.46 -14.94 2.78
CA ILE A 168 -5.50 -16.25 3.45
C ILE A 168 -4.36 -17.16 2.99
N PRO A 169 -4.21 -17.50 1.69
CA PRO A 169 -3.09 -18.32 1.25
C PRO A 169 -1.73 -17.64 1.43
N LEU A 170 -1.66 -16.31 1.37
CA LEU A 170 -0.43 -15.60 1.68
C LEU A 170 -0.03 -15.80 3.15
N ALA A 171 -0.97 -15.67 4.09
CA ALA A 171 -0.72 -15.88 5.51
C ALA A 171 -0.30 -17.32 5.80
N ILE A 172 -0.91 -18.31 5.13
CA ILE A 172 -0.51 -19.72 5.24
C ILE A 172 0.92 -19.91 4.69
N ALA A 173 1.23 -19.38 3.50
CA ALA A 173 2.56 -19.46 2.92
C ALA A 173 3.62 -18.79 3.82
N ALA A 174 3.31 -17.62 4.37
CA ALA A 174 4.17 -16.89 5.30
C ALA A 174 4.40 -17.68 6.60
N SER A 175 3.37 -18.35 7.11
CA SER A 175 3.45 -19.15 8.33
C SER A 175 4.32 -20.39 8.11
N ILE A 176 4.14 -21.09 6.99
CA ILE A 176 5.02 -22.20 6.60
C ILE A 176 6.46 -21.70 6.46
N PHE A 177 6.66 -20.57 5.78
CA PHE A 177 7.98 -19.97 5.56
C PHE A 177 8.71 -19.68 6.88
N ALA A 178 8.02 -19.07 7.85
CA ALA A 178 8.60 -18.67 9.13
C ALA A 178 8.73 -19.83 10.13
N ILE A 179 7.73 -20.70 10.26
CA ILE A 179 7.71 -21.77 11.27
C ILE A 179 8.62 -22.92 10.87
N CYS A 180 8.67 -23.25 9.58
CA CYS A 180 9.50 -24.36 9.08
C CYS A 180 10.96 -23.95 8.81
N ASP A 181 11.38 -22.76 9.23
CA ASP A 181 12.72 -22.20 8.99
C ASP A 181 13.14 -22.36 7.50
N LEU A 182 12.22 -22.06 6.58
CA LEU A 182 12.52 -22.04 5.14
C LEU A 182 13.36 -20.82 4.75
N ASP A 183 13.55 -19.87 5.67
CA ASP A 183 14.43 -18.74 5.49
C ASP A 183 15.91 -19.21 5.50
N ALA A 184 16.58 -19.10 4.35
CA ALA A 184 18.00 -19.42 4.20
C ALA A 184 18.92 -18.42 4.92
N SER A 185 18.42 -17.22 5.24
CA SER A 185 19.15 -16.15 5.92
C SER A 185 19.03 -16.19 7.45
N SER A 186 18.26 -17.14 7.99
CA SER A 186 18.15 -17.33 9.44
C SER A 186 19.51 -17.71 10.06
N PRO A 187 20.03 -16.93 11.03
CA PRO A 187 21.32 -17.21 11.71
C PRO A 187 21.38 -18.58 12.41
N ARG A 188 20.22 -19.22 12.62
CA ARG A 188 20.12 -20.52 13.28
C ARG A 188 20.78 -21.65 12.48
N LYS A 189 21.01 -21.48 11.18
CA LYS A 189 21.64 -22.50 10.32
C LYS A 189 23.17 -22.44 10.30
N GLU A 190 23.81 -21.39 10.82
CA GLU A 190 25.28 -21.24 10.77
C GLU A 190 26.07 -22.16 11.72
N PHE A 191 25.43 -22.89 12.63
CA PHE A 191 26.16 -23.73 13.60
C PHE A 191 26.38 -25.20 13.19
N ALA A 192 25.91 -25.60 12.00
CA ALA A 192 26.16 -26.95 11.46
C ALA A 192 27.34 -27.00 10.47
N ILE A 193 28.26 -26.03 10.50
CA ILE A 193 29.65 -26.30 10.13
C ILE A 193 30.24 -27.18 11.25
N GLN A 194 29.79 -28.44 11.32
CA GLN A 194 30.70 -29.49 11.76
C GLN A 194 31.87 -29.38 10.79
N ASN A 195 32.94 -28.74 11.24
CA ASN A 195 34.19 -28.71 10.52
C ASN A 195 34.71 -30.15 10.47
N VAL A 196 34.17 -30.99 9.58
CA VAL A 196 34.64 -32.35 9.36
C VAL A 196 36.12 -32.31 8.97
N SER A 197 36.58 -31.22 8.32
CA SER A 197 37.99 -30.98 8.02
C SER A 197 38.82 -30.58 9.25
N GLN A 198 38.29 -29.80 10.20
CA GLN A 198 39.03 -29.47 11.42
C GLN A 198 38.98 -30.59 12.45
N ASN A 199 37.86 -31.33 12.54
CA ASN A 199 37.74 -32.52 13.38
C ASN A 199 38.58 -33.68 12.85
N SER A 200 38.69 -33.87 11.53
CA SER A 200 39.64 -34.86 10.97
C SER A 200 41.08 -34.45 11.24
N LYS A 201 41.44 -33.18 11.06
CA LYS A 201 42.77 -32.66 11.43
C LYS A 201 43.06 -32.79 12.93
N LEU A 202 42.09 -32.51 13.80
CA LEU A 202 42.23 -32.68 15.25
C LEU A 202 42.37 -34.16 15.64
N ASN A 203 41.64 -35.05 14.99
CA ASN A 203 41.76 -36.50 15.19
C ASN A 203 43.10 -37.04 14.68
N GLU A 204 43.62 -36.49 13.58
CA GLU A 204 44.94 -36.81 13.05
C GLU A 204 46.04 -36.32 14.00
N ILE A 205 45.94 -35.08 14.48
CA ILE A 205 46.85 -34.52 15.49
C ILE A 205 46.83 -35.37 16.78
N ASN A 206 45.64 -35.74 17.27
CA ASN A 206 45.51 -36.60 18.45
C ASN A 206 46.15 -37.98 18.25
N LYS A 207 46.01 -38.57 17.05
CA LYS A 207 46.70 -39.84 16.73
C LYS A 207 48.21 -39.68 16.73
N THR A 208 48.75 -38.63 16.10
CA THR A 208 50.20 -38.35 16.15
C THR A 208 50.71 -38.10 17.56
N LEU A 209 49.95 -37.38 18.40
CA LEU A 209 50.33 -37.15 19.80
C LEU A 209 50.32 -38.44 20.62
N LEU A 210 49.35 -39.33 20.40
CA LEU A 210 49.33 -40.65 21.04
C LEU A 210 50.48 -41.55 20.57
N GLU A 211 50.86 -41.48 19.30
CA GLU A 211 52.03 -42.21 18.78
C GLU A 211 53.35 -41.66 19.31
N ILE A 212 53.48 -40.34 19.46
CA ILE A 212 54.64 -39.69 20.09
C ILE A 212 54.69 -40.06 21.57
N GLY A 213 53.57 -39.97 22.30
CA GLY A 213 53.48 -40.36 23.70
C GLY A 213 53.75 -41.84 23.96
N LYS A 214 53.43 -42.73 23.01
CA LYS A 214 53.80 -44.15 23.08
C LYS A 214 55.26 -44.43 22.74
N LYS A 215 55.91 -43.58 21.93
CA LYS A 215 57.35 -43.65 21.67
C LYS A 215 58.18 -43.09 22.82
N ILE A 216 57.57 -42.30 23.68
CA ILE A 216 58.17 -41.81 24.92
C ILE A 216 57.72 -42.75 26.05
N GLU A 217 58.33 -43.93 26.15
CA GLU A 217 58.33 -44.65 27.44
C GLU A 217 59.27 -43.92 28.42
N PRO A 218 58.98 -43.98 29.74
CA PRO A 218 59.50 -43.05 30.72
C PRO A 218 60.96 -43.38 31.04
N SER A 219 61.90 -42.69 30.39
CA SER A 219 63.28 -42.67 30.85
C SER A 219 63.44 -41.58 31.91
N GLN A 220 63.60 -42.06 33.14
CA GLN A 220 64.29 -41.42 34.26
C GLN A 220 63.53 -40.35 35.05
N TYR A 221 63.07 -40.80 36.22
CA TYR A 221 63.00 -40.01 37.43
C TYR A 221 64.25 -39.12 37.57
N ILE A 222 64.05 -37.81 37.58
CA ILE A 222 64.94 -36.90 38.29
C ILE A 222 64.24 -36.58 39.60
N GLU A 223 64.72 -37.23 40.65
CA GLU A 223 64.49 -36.86 42.03
C GLU A 223 65.41 -35.66 42.31
N GLU A 224 64.88 -34.44 42.17
CA GLU A 224 65.49 -33.25 42.77
C GLU A 224 64.59 -32.79 43.91
N SER A 225 65.08 -33.07 45.12
CA SER A 225 64.70 -32.33 46.32
C SER A 225 65.30 -30.93 46.24
N ILE A 226 64.50 -29.91 46.56
CA ILE A 226 64.89 -28.74 47.35
C ILE A 226 63.62 -28.17 47.99
N MET A 227 63.76 -27.94 49.29
CA MET A 227 62.83 -27.41 50.27
C MET A 227 62.48 -25.92 50.10
N CYS A 228 61.30 -25.59 50.64
CA CYS A 228 60.88 -24.36 51.34
C CYS A 228 60.94 -22.99 50.63
N ASP A 229 59.77 -22.36 50.48
CA ASP A 229 59.40 -21.27 51.41
C ASP A 229 57.88 -21.02 51.41
N GLU A 230 57.30 -21.08 52.61
CA GLU A 230 55.98 -20.52 52.91
C GLU A 230 56.12 -19.00 52.96
N GLU A 231 55.61 -18.30 51.93
CA GLU A 231 55.28 -16.88 52.07
C GLU A 231 53.79 -16.61 51.83
N ASN A 232 53.24 -16.02 52.87
CA ASN A 232 51.84 -15.76 53.13
C ASN A 232 51.36 -14.56 52.30
N VAL A 233 50.83 -14.78 51.09
CA VAL A 233 50.19 -13.73 50.30
C VAL A 233 48.68 -13.84 50.40
N LYS A 234 48.10 -13.01 51.28
CA LYS A 234 46.67 -12.74 51.36
C LYS A 234 46.17 -12.20 50.02
N VAL A 235 45.24 -12.93 49.39
CA VAL A 235 44.47 -12.43 48.25
C VAL A 235 43.49 -11.35 48.75
N PRO A 236 43.49 -10.13 48.19
CA PRO A 236 42.50 -9.12 48.57
C PRO A 236 41.10 -9.52 48.03
N PRO A 237 40.01 -9.18 48.76
CA PRO A 237 38.66 -9.51 48.34
C PRO A 237 38.27 -8.76 47.05
N PRO A 238 37.41 -9.35 46.19
CA PRO A 238 36.93 -8.69 44.99
C PRO A 238 36.12 -7.42 45.34
N PRO A 239 36.25 -6.34 44.56
CA PRO A 239 35.50 -5.11 44.78
C PRO A 239 33.98 -5.31 44.63
N PRO A 240 33.17 -4.54 45.38
CA PRO A 240 31.73 -4.72 45.49
C PRO A 240 30.99 -4.45 44.18
N VAL A 241 29.94 -5.24 43.98
CA VAL A 241 28.91 -5.07 42.94
C VAL A 241 28.35 -3.65 43.01
N SER A 242 28.45 -2.91 41.90
CA SER A 242 27.84 -1.58 41.81
C SER A 242 26.32 -1.70 41.74
N PRO A 243 25.59 -0.81 42.44
CA PRO A 243 24.18 -0.95 42.72
C PRO A 243 23.30 -0.68 41.49
N SER A 244 22.29 -1.54 41.37
CA SER A 244 20.98 -1.22 40.82
C SER A 244 20.62 0.25 41.07
N THR A 245 20.41 1.00 39.99
CA THR A 245 19.66 2.25 40.06
C THR A 245 18.38 2.07 39.27
N LYS A 246 17.32 1.69 39.98
CA LYS A 246 15.98 2.14 39.63
C LYS A 246 15.99 3.67 39.76
N GLY A 247 15.77 4.34 38.64
CA GLY A 247 15.46 5.77 38.59
C GLY A 247 14.29 5.95 37.63
N GLU A 248 13.09 5.97 38.20
CA GLU A 248 11.86 6.36 37.55
C GLU A 248 11.66 7.86 37.83
N SER A 249 11.58 8.67 36.77
CA SER A 249 10.94 10.00 36.73
C SER A 249 10.70 10.31 35.24
N VAL A 250 9.49 10.24 34.68
CA VAL A 250 8.29 11.07 34.90
C VAL A 250 8.46 12.52 34.39
N TYR A 251 7.72 12.79 33.30
CA TYR A 251 7.28 14.04 32.64
C TYR A 251 8.32 15.07 32.14
N SER A 252 8.22 15.41 30.85
CA SER A 252 7.62 16.69 30.44
C SER A 252 7.05 16.63 29.03
N THR A 253 5.74 16.81 28.95
CA THR A 253 5.03 17.50 27.85
C THR A 253 5.56 18.92 27.73
N GLU A 254 5.74 19.39 26.49
CA GLU A 254 5.69 20.79 26.01
C GLU A 254 6.19 20.71 24.55
N ASP A 255 5.28 20.84 23.59
CA ASP A 255 4.98 22.09 22.88
C ASP A 255 5.74 22.15 21.56
N ILE A 256 5.08 21.69 20.49
CA ILE A 256 5.33 22.21 19.15
C ILE A 256 3.97 22.69 18.64
N ASP A 257 3.59 23.85 19.17
CA ASP A 257 2.62 24.72 18.55
C ASP A 257 3.35 25.69 17.61
N SER A 258 2.74 25.90 16.45
CA SER A 258 2.77 27.12 15.64
C SER A 258 4.12 27.80 15.34
N GLN A 259 4.57 27.64 14.08
CA GLN A 259 5.14 28.77 13.34
C GLN A 259 4.55 28.86 11.92
N ASP A 260 3.68 29.84 11.76
CA ASP A 260 3.77 30.90 10.76
C ASP A 260 4.03 30.49 9.30
N VAL A 261 2.95 30.16 8.59
CA VAL A 261 2.89 30.42 7.15
C VAL A 261 2.32 31.83 6.94
N VAL A 262 3.25 32.75 6.75
CA VAL A 262 3.03 34.13 6.34
C VAL A 262 2.28 34.18 5.01
N ILE A 263 1.13 34.86 5.03
CA ILE A 263 0.41 35.34 3.85
C ILE A 263 1.14 36.61 3.36
N PRO A 264 1.59 36.69 2.10
CA PRO A 264 1.87 37.98 1.50
C PRO A 264 0.57 38.58 0.95
N ASN A 265 0.11 39.65 1.60
CA ASN A 265 -0.67 40.69 0.94
C ASN A 265 0.33 41.56 0.15
N GLU A 266 0.21 41.59 -1.17
CA GLU A 266 0.67 42.73 -1.96
C GLU A 266 -0.56 43.45 -2.52
N ASP A 267 -0.81 44.59 -1.90
CA ASP A 267 -1.68 45.67 -2.35
C ASP A 267 -0.96 46.50 -3.41
N GLY A 268 -1.74 47.02 -4.36
CA GLY A 268 -1.53 48.38 -4.87
C GLY A 268 -0.43 48.61 -5.92
N GLY A 269 -0.82 48.58 -7.19
CA GLY A 269 -0.10 49.21 -8.30
C GLY A 269 -1.08 49.83 -9.29
N ASN A 270 -1.61 51.00 -8.93
CA ASN A 270 -2.33 51.90 -9.82
C ASN A 270 -1.33 52.98 -10.26
N ASP A 271 -1.05 53.10 -11.56
CA ASP A 271 -0.73 54.37 -12.24
C ASP A 271 -0.46 54.13 -13.74
N SER A 272 -1.12 54.96 -14.57
CA SER A 272 -1.04 55.16 -16.05
C SER A 272 -1.99 54.38 -16.94
#